data_AF-A0A8T3SKB6-F1
#
_entry.id   AF-A0A8T3SKB6-F1
#
_cell.length_a   1.000
_cell.length_b   1.000
_cell.length_c   1.000
_cell.angle_alpha   90.00
_cell.angle_beta   90.00
_cell.angle_gamma   90.00
#
_symmetry.space_group_name_H-M   'P 1'
#
loop_
_entity.id
_entity.type
_entity.pdbx_description
1 polymer ?
#
loop_
_entity_poly.entity_id
_entity_poly.type
_entity_poly.pdbx_seq_one_letter_code
_entity_poly.pdbx_strand_id
1 'polypeptide(L)'
;MMLRAVWLATNLRQQMEPTRAAVESMVREFAKRDGTLGVLSLTEAATRVLSLEPDACRQLREDLAASVDASPELLGKQQLLQACVKLARTLSDTDSANGHLRAEGALCEAEADNHTGLVRQHWLREAISRYGEAGDADSLQRLRKAYEEAGAQIREEELFTATGTTVISLDDVRRDADAKALGGETSVLAFLQLPFELGLWLSWGLVREGRDLEDARTFTSLFSHTQLEADGRVQPEPDRVRYPEDFARAREIRWASKRAIMTAGISELLLDEFRKRGSWTAPNLTTVLANIDESLADAAAPGLVRYEAGDVWAALHILAPQVERALRVLASEVGARTQSYTPHEGTRWVSMNALLEAPEVRGALGEDLALNIEAVFIEPYGQNIRNNVAHGAFAYPGNVHNAATLCVLTLLTLGYAVIQQRAEKAKAEQEAAASSGPGDGNDEPPAEASES
;
A
#
# COMPACT_ATOMS: atom_id res chain seq x y z
N MET A 1 -9.74 34.31 -10.86
CA MET A 1 -9.69 35.66 -10.24
C MET A 1 -10.45 35.71 -8.91
N MET A 2 -11.69 35.23 -8.84
CA MET A 2 -12.53 35.28 -7.61
C MET A 2 -11.95 34.51 -6.41
N LEU A 3 -11.43 33.28 -6.57
CA LEU A 3 -10.77 32.54 -5.47
C LEU A 3 -9.58 33.32 -4.88
N ARG A 4 -8.84 34.07 -5.72
CA ARG A 4 -7.77 34.97 -5.25
C ARG A 4 -8.32 36.19 -4.51
N ALA A 5 -9.48 36.70 -4.90
CA ALA A 5 -10.14 37.81 -4.20
C ALA A 5 -10.65 37.37 -2.81
N VAL A 6 -11.27 36.19 -2.71
CA VAL A 6 -11.66 35.58 -1.42
C VAL A 6 -10.42 35.33 -0.55
N TRP A 7 -9.35 34.79 -1.13
CA TRP A 7 -8.08 34.58 -0.43
C TRP A 7 -7.41 35.88 0.04
N LEU A 8 -7.43 36.94 -0.77
CA LEU A 8 -6.92 38.27 -0.37
C LEU A 8 -7.76 38.88 0.75
N ALA A 9 -9.09 38.79 0.65
CA ALA A 9 -10.00 39.37 1.61
C ALA A 9 -10.01 38.62 2.96
N THR A 10 -9.77 37.30 2.95
CA THR A 10 -9.61 36.47 4.15
C THR A 10 -8.27 36.69 4.88
N ASN A 11 -7.20 37.08 4.17
CA ASN A 11 -5.87 37.33 4.76
C ASN A 11 -5.62 38.79 5.15
N LEU A 12 -6.32 39.75 4.56
CA LEU A 12 -6.23 41.18 4.89
C LEU A 12 -7.19 41.49 6.07
N ARG A 13 -6.68 41.36 7.31
CA ARG A 13 -7.39 41.54 8.61
C ARG A 13 -8.13 42.88 8.85
N GLN A 14 -8.37 43.74 7.86
CA GLN A 14 -8.78 45.12 8.12
C GLN A 14 -10.28 45.40 8.08
N GLN A 15 -11.13 44.60 7.40
CA GLN A 15 -12.60 44.73 7.50
C GLN A 15 -13.32 43.40 7.24
N MET A 16 -13.73 42.70 8.31
CA MET A 16 -14.35 41.38 8.22
C MET A 16 -15.81 41.42 7.74
N GLU A 17 -16.61 42.40 8.18
CA GLU A 17 -18.04 42.49 7.82
C GLU A 17 -18.32 42.67 6.31
N PRO A 18 -17.70 43.63 5.60
CA PRO A 18 -17.99 43.84 4.17
C PRO A 18 -17.45 42.69 3.32
N THR A 19 -16.30 42.15 3.71
CA THR A 19 -15.69 40.96 3.09
C THR A 19 -16.61 39.75 3.22
N ARG A 20 -17.17 39.53 4.41
CA ARG A 20 -18.11 38.45 4.68
C ARG A 20 -19.39 38.60 3.86
N ALA A 21 -20.03 39.78 3.90
CA ALA A 21 -21.26 40.04 3.14
C ALA A 21 -21.06 39.84 1.63
N ALA A 22 -19.91 40.26 1.09
CA ALA A 22 -19.56 40.02 -0.30
C ALA A 22 -19.41 38.52 -0.61
N VAL A 23 -18.72 37.77 0.26
CA VAL A 23 -18.53 36.32 0.11
C VAL A 23 -19.86 35.55 0.19
N GLU A 24 -20.72 35.88 1.15
CA GLU A 24 -22.06 35.28 1.27
C GLU A 24 -22.91 35.58 0.04
N SER A 25 -22.93 36.84 -0.42
CA SER A 25 -23.65 37.23 -1.62
C SER A 25 -23.15 36.48 -2.86
N MET A 26 -21.82 36.32 -2.98
CA MET A 26 -21.22 35.57 -4.08
C MET A 26 -21.62 34.09 -4.06
N VAL A 27 -21.56 33.44 -2.90
CA VAL A 27 -21.94 32.02 -2.77
C VAL A 27 -23.42 31.83 -3.13
N ARG A 28 -24.30 32.73 -2.65
CA ARG A 28 -25.74 32.72 -2.99
C ARG A 28 -26.01 32.98 -4.46
N GLU A 29 -25.25 33.87 -5.09
CA GLU A 29 -25.41 34.16 -6.51
C GLU A 29 -24.97 32.97 -7.37
N PHE A 30 -23.85 32.31 -7.02
CA PHE A 30 -23.39 31.12 -7.72
C PHE A 30 -24.35 29.93 -7.55
N ALA A 31 -24.98 29.80 -6.40
CA ALA A 31 -26.01 28.77 -6.17
C ALA A 31 -27.25 28.94 -7.05
N LYS A 32 -27.49 30.14 -7.59
CA LYS A 32 -28.63 30.47 -8.46
C LYS A 32 -28.30 30.44 -9.96
N ARG A 33 -27.02 30.37 -10.34
CA ARG A 33 -26.60 30.37 -11.75
C ARG A 33 -26.71 28.97 -12.34
N ASP A 34 -27.08 28.90 -13.62
CA ASP A 34 -27.05 27.65 -14.38
C ASP A 34 -25.65 27.01 -14.29
N GLY A 35 -25.61 25.78 -13.78
CA GLY A 35 -24.41 24.98 -13.59
C GLY A 35 -23.86 24.91 -12.17
N THR A 36 -24.19 25.84 -11.25
CA THR A 36 -23.71 25.86 -9.83
C THR A 36 -22.21 25.57 -9.60
N LEU A 37 -21.42 25.60 -10.68
CA LEU A 37 -20.08 25.02 -10.77
C LEU A 37 -19.13 25.95 -10.03
N GLY A 38 -18.55 25.44 -8.95
CA GLY A 38 -17.62 26.18 -8.08
C GLY A 38 -18.25 26.74 -6.79
N VAL A 39 -19.55 26.49 -6.52
CA VAL A 39 -20.17 26.84 -5.22
C VAL A 39 -19.41 26.17 -4.07
N LEU A 40 -19.03 24.91 -4.21
CA LEU A 40 -18.24 24.19 -3.22
C LEU A 40 -16.88 24.87 -2.98
N SER A 41 -16.10 25.09 -4.03
CA SER A 41 -14.77 25.70 -3.91
C SER A 41 -14.81 27.10 -3.32
N LEU A 42 -15.85 27.89 -3.64
CA LEU A 42 -16.09 29.19 -3.02
C LEU A 42 -16.42 29.04 -1.53
N THR A 43 -17.28 28.08 -1.17
CA THR A 43 -17.64 27.79 0.23
C THR A 43 -16.44 27.34 1.05
N GLU A 44 -15.57 26.50 0.48
CA GLU A 44 -14.33 26.05 1.13
C GLU A 44 -13.37 27.21 1.38
N ALA A 45 -13.17 28.08 0.39
CA ALA A 45 -12.36 29.28 0.55
C ALA A 45 -12.95 30.26 1.59
N ALA A 46 -14.28 30.31 1.69
CA ALA A 46 -15.03 31.17 2.60
C ALA A 46 -15.09 30.65 4.05
N THR A 47 -14.81 29.37 4.28
CA THR A 47 -15.08 28.69 5.55
C THR A 47 -14.45 29.39 6.77
N ARG A 48 -13.22 29.93 6.62
CA ARG A 48 -12.51 30.65 7.72
C ARG A 48 -13.21 31.94 8.15
N VAL A 49 -13.90 32.62 7.24
CA VAL A 49 -14.63 33.86 7.55
C VAL A 49 -16.02 33.51 8.06
N LEU A 50 -16.66 32.51 7.47
CA LEU A 50 -17.99 32.05 7.88
C LEU A 50 -18.00 31.40 9.28
N SER A 51 -16.88 30.82 9.72
CA SER A 51 -16.76 30.23 11.07
C SER A 51 -16.83 31.25 12.21
N LEU A 52 -16.63 32.54 11.92
CA LEU A 52 -16.66 33.59 12.94
C LEU A 52 -18.08 33.97 13.36
N GLU A 53 -19.10 33.62 12.55
CA GLU A 53 -20.49 34.06 12.71
C GLU A 53 -21.46 32.89 12.45
N PRO A 54 -21.77 32.09 13.49
CA PRO A 54 -22.52 30.85 13.35
C PRO A 54 -23.91 31.01 12.72
N ASP A 55 -24.61 32.11 13.00
CA ASP A 55 -25.97 32.33 12.49
C ASP A 55 -25.98 32.62 10.98
N ALA A 56 -25.03 33.40 10.49
CA ALA A 56 -24.88 33.67 9.06
C ALA A 56 -24.51 32.40 8.27
N CYS A 57 -23.63 31.57 8.85
CA CYS A 57 -23.28 30.26 8.30
C CYS A 57 -24.49 29.31 8.27
N ARG A 58 -25.33 29.30 9.32
CA ARG A 58 -26.57 28.50 9.36
C ARG A 58 -27.56 28.95 8.28
N GLN A 59 -27.78 30.26 8.16
CA GLN A 59 -28.66 30.83 7.15
C GLN A 59 -28.18 30.51 5.74
N LEU A 60 -26.89 30.71 5.45
CA LEU A 60 -26.30 30.38 4.15
C LEU A 60 -26.50 28.89 3.80
N ARG A 61 -26.31 27.99 4.76
CA ARG A 61 -26.53 26.56 4.56
C ARG A 61 -28.00 26.24 4.22
N GLU A 62 -28.96 26.86 4.90
CA GLU A 62 -30.38 26.69 4.61
C GLU A 62 -30.74 27.17 3.20
N ASP A 63 -30.17 28.31 2.78
CA ASP A 63 -30.38 28.86 1.45
C ASP A 63 -29.75 28.01 0.34
N LEU A 64 -28.60 27.38 0.61
CA LEU A 64 -27.97 26.43 -0.31
C LEU A 64 -28.79 25.13 -0.39
N ALA A 65 -29.26 24.61 0.74
CA ALA A 65 -30.10 23.42 0.79
C ALA A 65 -31.42 23.62 0.01
N ALA A 66 -32.04 24.79 0.13
CA ALA A 66 -33.25 25.14 -0.63
C ALA A 66 -33.01 25.23 -2.16
N SER A 67 -31.76 25.47 -2.57
CA SER A 67 -31.38 25.54 -3.99
C SER A 67 -31.07 24.18 -4.61
N VAL A 68 -30.97 23.10 -3.83
CA VAL A 68 -30.59 21.76 -4.32
C VAL A 68 -31.57 21.26 -5.38
N ASP A 69 -32.87 21.28 -5.08
CA ASP A 69 -33.89 20.78 -6.02
C ASP A 69 -34.07 21.68 -7.25
N ALA A 70 -33.71 22.95 -7.13
CA ALA A 70 -33.76 23.91 -8.24
C ALA A 70 -32.61 23.72 -9.24
N SER A 71 -31.52 23.06 -8.85
CA SER A 71 -30.41 22.79 -9.76
C SER A 71 -30.79 21.68 -10.77
N PRO A 72 -30.70 21.93 -12.08
CA PRO A 72 -31.13 20.96 -13.10
C PRO A 72 -30.13 19.81 -13.28
N GLU A 73 -28.85 20.03 -12.95
CA GLU A 73 -27.77 19.07 -13.16
C GLU A 73 -27.40 18.33 -11.87
N LEU A 74 -27.17 17.01 -11.97
CA LEU A 74 -26.74 16.18 -10.84
C LEU A 74 -25.46 16.71 -10.17
N LEU A 75 -24.46 17.09 -10.98
CA LEU A 75 -23.22 17.66 -10.47
C LEU A 75 -23.48 18.92 -9.63
N GLY A 76 -24.44 19.74 -10.05
CA GLY A 76 -24.83 20.93 -9.34
C GLY A 76 -25.47 20.65 -7.98
N LYS A 77 -26.38 19.67 -7.94
CA LYS A 77 -26.99 19.17 -6.70
C LYS A 77 -25.92 18.66 -5.73
N GLN A 78 -24.95 17.88 -6.22
CA GLN A 78 -23.85 17.37 -5.41
C GLN A 78 -22.99 18.49 -4.83
N GLN A 79 -22.61 19.50 -5.64
CA GLN A 79 -21.80 20.62 -5.14
C GLN A 79 -22.52 21.43 -4.06
N LEU A 80 -23.83 21.62 -4.19
CA LEU A 80 -24.65 22.30 -3.18
C LEU A 80 -24.72 21.51 -1.87
N LEU A 81 -24.94 20.19 -1.95
CA LEU A 81 -24.96 19.32 -0.77
C LEU A 81 -23.59 19.26 -0.08
N GLN A 82 -22.50 19.12 -0.83
CA GLN A 82 -21.14 19.13 -0.29
C GLN A 82 -20.80 20.48 0.37
N ALA A 83 -21.25 21.60 -0.20
CA ALA A 83 -21.14 22.91 0.43
C ALA A 83 -21.93 22.95 1.75
N CYS A 84 -23.15 22.38 1.79
CA CYS A 84 -23.94 22.27 3.01
C CYS A 84 -23.26 21.42 4.09
N VAL A 85 -22.65 20.29 3.72
CA VAL A 85 -21.84 19.44 4.62
C VAL A 85 -20.67 20.24 5.19
N LYS A 86 -19.97 21.02 4.35
CA LYS A 86 -18.83 21.84 4.78
C LYS A 86 -19.25 22.89 5.81
N LEU A 87 -20.36 23.59 5.56
CA LEU A 87 -20.91 24.58 6.48
C LEU A 87 -21.39 23.94 7.80
N ALA A 88 -22.08 22.81 7.73
CA ALA A 88 -22.53 22.06 8.90
C ALA A 88 -21.34 21.60 9.77
N ARG A 89 -20.28 21.04 9.16
CA ARG A 89 -19.04 20.67 9.86
C ARG A 89 -18.36 21.88 10.50
N THR A 90 -18.39 23.04 9.85
CA THR A 90 -17.85 24.30 10.39
C THR A 90 -18.60 24.75 11.65
N LEU A 91 -19.91 24.49 11.70
CA LEU A 91 -20.77 24.74 12.85
C LEU A 91 -20.71 23.65 13.92
N SER A 92 -19.92 22.58 13.72
CA SER A 92 -19.95 21.35 14.53
C SER A 92 -21.34 20.70 14.61
N ASP A 93 -22.21 20.95 13.63
CA ASP A 93 -23.54 20.37 13.52
C ASP A 93 -23.46 19.04 12.75
N THR A 94 -23.22 17.98 13.50
CA THR A 94 -23.00 16.63 12.95
C THR A 94 -24.26 16.03 12.35
N ASP A 95 -25.43 16.28 12.95
CA ASP A 95 -26.71 15.74 12.49
C ASP A 95 -27.07 16.30 11.11
N SER A 96 -26.92 17.61 10.94
CA SER A 96 -27.10 18.27 9.66
C SER A 96 -26.09 17.80 8.61
N ALA A 97 -24.81 17.66 8.97
CA ALA A 97 -23.79 17.18 8.05
C ALA A 97 -24.13 15.77 7.54
N ASN A 98 -24.53 14.89 8.46
CA ASN A 98 -24.95 13.52 8.13
C ASN A 98 -26.23 13.49 7.30
N GLY A 99 -27.19 14.38 7.55
CA GLY A 99 -28.40 14.53 6.74
C GLY A 99 -28.10 14.88 5.28
N HIS A 100 -27.22 15.85 5.05
CA HIS A 100 -26.80 16.26 3.70
C HIS A 100 -25.98 15.17 2.99
N LEU A 101 -25.13 14.44 3.71
CA LEU A 101 -24.42 13.28 3.16
C LEU A 101 -25.39 12.17 2.73
N ARG A 102 -26.43 11.86 3.52
CA ARG A 102 -27.46 10.88 3.13
C ARG A 102 -28.24 11.32 1.90
N ALA A 103 -28.55 12.62 1.79
CA ALA A 103 -29.21 13.17 0.61
C ALA A 103 -28.33 13.05 -0.64
N GLU A 104 -27.02 13.31 -0.52
CA GLU A 104 -26.07 13.12 -1.62
C GLU A 104 -25.95 11.65 -2.02
N GLY A 105 -25.89 10.75 -1.03
CA GLY A 105 -25.89 9.31 -1.25
C GLY A 105 -27.12 8.83 -2.02
N ALA A 106 -28.30 9.37 -1.70
CA ALA A 106 -29.55 9.04 -2.39
C ALA A 106 -29.58 9.52 -3.85
N LEU A 107 -28.96 10.68 -4.14
CA LEU A 107 -28.79 11.14 -5.52
C LEU A 107 -27.88 10.21 -6.33
N CYS A 108 -26.76 9.79 -5.74
CA CYS A 108 -25.85 8.84 -6.37
C CYS A 108 -26.52 7.47 -6.60
N GLU A 109 -27.34 7.00 -5.65
CA GLU A 109 -28.10 5.77 -5.81
C GLU A 109 -29.12 5.86 -6.96
N ALA A 110 -29.91 6.94 -7.00
CA ALA A 110 -30.88 7.16 -8.08
C ALA A 110 -30.20 7.27 -9.45
N GLU A 111 -28.99 7.85 -9.51
CA GLU A 111 -28.20 7.87 -10.73
C GLU A 111 -27.70 6.48 -11.10
N ALA A 112 -27.27 5.67 -10.13
CA ALA A 112 -26.81 4.30 -10.36
C ALA A 112 -27.87 3.43 -11.04
N ASP A 113 -29.15 3.60 -10.67
CA ASP A 113 -30.27 2.85 -11.26
C ASP A 113 -30.49 3.12 -12.75
N ASN A 114 -29.93 4.21 -13.28
CA ASN A 114 -30.02 4.57 -14.70
C ASN A 114 -28.91 3.93 -15.56
N HIS A 115 -27.93 3.26 -14.95
CA HIS A 115 -26.74 2.75 -15.64
C HIS A 115 -26.52 1.26 -15.37
N THR A 116 -25.62 0.64 -16.13
CA THR A 116 -25.13 -0.74 -15.91
C THR A 116 -23.62 -0.76 -15.70
N GLY A 117 -23.13 -1.92 -15.27
CA GLY A 117 -21.70 -2.24 -15.12
C GLY A 117 -20.84 -1.13 -14.51
N LEU A 118 -19.82 -0.66 -15.22
CA LEU A 118 -18.79 0.25 -14.65
C LEU A 118 -19.38 1.58 -14.15
N VAL A 119 -20.33 2.14 -14.90
CA VAL A 119 -20.96 3.43 -14.56
C VAL A 119 -21.88 3.25 -13.36
N ARG A 120 -22.67 2.17 -13.31
CA ARG A 120 -23.48 1.81 -12.13
C ARG A 120 -22.61 1.61 -10.90
N GLN A 121 -21.53 0.85 -11.03
CA GLN A 121 -20.61 0.57 -9.93
C GLN A 121 -19.94 1.85 -9.42
N HIS A 122 -19.57 2.78 -10.30
CA HIS A 122 -19.06 4.09 -9.91
C HIS A 122 -20.05 4.83 -9.01
N TRP A 123 -21.31 4.97 -9.43
CA TRP A 123 -22.32 5.70 -8.66
C TRP A 123 -22.69 5.03 -7.34
N LEU A 124 -22.81 3.70 -7.32
CA LEU A 124 -23.00 2.94 -6.07
C LEU A 124 -21.83 3.14 -5.10
N ARG A 125 -20.59 3.21 -5.60
CA ARG A 125 -19.41 3.50 -4.78
C ARG A 125 -19.47 4.89 -4.16
N GLU A 126 -19.86 5.90 -4.94
CA GLU A 126 -20.05 7.26 -4.40
C GLU A 126 -21.15 7.27 -3.33
N ALA A 127 -22.28 6.59 -3.56
CA ALA A 127 -23.35 6.46 -2.56
C ALA A 127 -22.85 5.80 -1.25
N ILE A 128 -22.15 4.66 -1.36
CA ILE A 128 -21.55 3.94 -0.22
C ILE A 128 -20.59 4.85 0.56
N SER A 129 -19.75 5.61 -0.14
CA SER A 129 -18.82 6.55 0.49
C SER A 129 -19.57 7.59 1.34
N ARG A 130 -20.63 8.20 0.78
CA ARG A 130 -21.44 9.20 1.49
C ARG A 130 -22.21 8.62 2.68
N TYR A 131 -22.81 7.44 2.53
CA TYR A 131 -23.48 6.75 3.65
C TYR A 131 -22.49 6.33 4.74
N GLY A 132 -21.27 5.93 4.36
CA GLY A 132 -20.18 5.64 5.29
C GLY A 132 -19.75 6.85 6.09
N GLU A 133 -19.55 8.00 5.43
CA GLU A 133 -19.27 9.26 6.12
C GLU A 133 -20.40 9.70 7.06
N ALA A 134 -21.66 9.39 6.73
CA ALA A 134 -22.84 9.71 7.53
C ALA A 134 -23.13 8.72 8.68
N GLY A 135 -22.40 7.61 8.75
CA GLY A 135 -22.65 6.52 9.72
C GLY A 135 -23.96 5.76 9.48
N ASP A 136 -24.47 5.72 8.25
CA ASP A 136 -25.73 5.05 7.90
C ASP A 136 -25.50 3.56 7.57
N ALA A 137 -25.45 2.74 8.61
CA ALA A 137 -25.20 1.30 8.50
C ALA A 137 -26.26 0.55 7.68
N ASP A 138 -27.52 0.98 7.76
CA ASP A 138 -28.64 0.32 7.07
C ASP A 138 -28.53 0.50 5.55
N SER A 139 -28.25 1.74 5.11
CA SER A 139 -28.02 2.04 3.68
C SER A 139 -26.77 1.31 3.16
N LEU A 140 -25.69 1.26 3.94
CA LEU A 140 -24.48 0.50 3.58
C LEU A 140 -24.77 -1.00 3.39
N GLN A 141 -25.48 -1.61 4.34
CA GLN A 141 -25.82 -3.03 4.27
C GLN A 141 -26.70 -3.33 3.04
N ARG A 142 -27.65 -2.44 2.73
CA ARG A 142 -28.54 -2.57 1.58
C ARG A 142 -27.79 -2.45 0.25
N LEU A 143 -26.91 -1.46 0.12
CA LEU A 143 -26.18 -1.20 -1.13
C LEU A 143 -25.07 -2.21 -1.43
N ARG A 144 -24.56 -2.90 -0.40
CA ARG A 144 -23.52 -3.92 -0.57
C ARG A 144 -23.86 -4.93 -1.66
N LYS A 145 -25.09 -5.46 -1.64
CA LYS A 145 -25.53 -6.47 -2.62
C LYS A 145 -25.59 -5.89 -4.04
N ALA A 146 -26.16 -4.69 -4.21
CA ALA A 146 -26.24 -4.04 -5.51
C ALA A 146 -24.84 -3.73 -6.08
N TYR A 147 -23.90 -3.38 -5.21
CA TYR A 147 -22.51 -3.12 -5.58
C TYR A 147 -21.77 -4.39 -6.04
N GLU A 148 -21.95 -5.50 -5.31
CA GLU A 148 -21.40 -6.81 -5.67
C GLU A 148 -21.98 -7.32 -7.00
N GLU A 149 -23.30 -7.16 -7.22
CA GLU A 149 -23.98 -7.52 -8.47
C GLU A 149 -23.47 -6.70 -9.67
N ALA A 150 -23.31 -5.37 -9.51
CA ALA A 150 -22.73 -4.52 -10.55
C ALA A 150 -21.29 -4.94 -10.88
N GLY A 151 -20.50 -5.31 -9.87
CA GLY A 151 -19.14 -5.83 -10.04
C GLY A 151 -19.06 -7.14 -10.82
N ALA A 152 -20.02 -8.05 -10.61
CA ALA A 152 -20.12 -9.30 -11.37
C ALA A 152 -20.49 -9.06 -12.84
N GLN A 153 -21.45 -8.17 -13.09
CA GLN A 153 -21.92 -7.84 -14.44
C GLN A 153 -20.79 -7.28 -15.33
N ILE A 154 -19.91 -6.42 -14.78
CA ILE A 154 -18.77 -5.85 -15.52
C ILE A 154 -17.90 -6.96 -16.12
N ARG A 155 -17.62 -8.01 -15.35
CA ARG A 155 -16.74 -9.11 -15.79
C ARG A 155 -17.38 -9.94 -16.89
N GLU A 156 -18.68 -10.18 -16.81
CA GLU A 156 -19.40 -11.08 -17.70
C GLU A 156 -19.80 -10.40 -19.02
N GLU A 157 -20.13 -9.11 -18.98
CA GLU A 157 -20.87 -8.46 -20.09
C GLU A 157 -20.15 -7.25 -20.71
N GLU A 158 -19.22 -6.57 -20.02
CA GLU A 158 -18.70 -5.26 -20.47
C GLU A 158 -17.19 -5.22 -20.79
N LEU A 159 -16.37 -6.13 -20.23
CA LEU A 159 -14.92 -6.11 -20.47
C LEU A 159 -14.53 -6.87 -21.75
N PHE A 160 -13.88 -6.17 -22.69
CA PHE A 160 -13.22 -6.80 -23.83
C PHE A 160 -11.81 -7.28 -23.44
N THR A 161 -11.51 -8.55 -23.70
CA THR A 161 -10.18 -9.10 -23.47
C THR A 161 -9.25 -8.75 -24.63
N ALA A 162 -8.31 -7.82 -24.39
CA ALA A 162 -7.19 -7.60 -25.28
C ALA A 162 -5.99 -8.47 -24.86
N THR A 163 -5.56 -9.37 -25.74
CA THR A 163 -4.36 -10.20 -25.51
C THR A 163 -3.19 -9.71 -26.33
N GLY A 164 -2.05 -9.45 -25.67
CA GLY A 164 -0.77 -9.24 -26.32
C GLY A 164 0.15 -10.44 -26.08
N THR A 165 0.87 -10.88 -27.10
CA THR A 165 1.91 -11.90 -26.97
C THR A 165 3.26 -11.28 -27.26
N THR A 166 4.24 -11.53 -26.39
CA THR A 166 5.64 -11.24 -26.66
C THR A 166 6.43 -12.53 -26.70
N VAL A 167 7.44 -12.61 -27.56
CA VAL A 167 8.32 -13.78 -27.67
C VAL A 167 9.58 -13.52 -26.87
N ILE A 168 9.84 -14.37 -25.87
CA ILE A 168 11.08 -14.37 -25.11
C ILE A 168 11.92 -15.55 -25.63
N SER A 169 13.15 -15.28 -26.07
CA SER A 169 14.06 -16.30 -26.56
C SER A 169 14.53 -17.20 -25.41
N LEU A 170 14.30 -18.51 -25.51
CA LEU A 170 14.81 -19.47 -24.52
C LEU A 170 16.33 -19.50 -24.48
N ASP A 171 17.02 -19.19 -25.59
CA ASP A 171 18.48 -19.14 -25.61
C ASP A 171 19.02 -17.94 -24.81
N ASP A 172 18.28 -16.83 -24.76
CA ASP A 172 18.63 -15.69 -23.91
C ASP A 172 18.40 -16.02 -22.43
N VAL A 173 17.30 -16.70 -22.10
CA VAL A 173 17.03 -17.18 -20.73
C VAL A 173 18.12 -18.16 -20.28
N ARG A 174 18.51 -19.11 -21.12
CA ARG A 174 19.60 -20.06 -20.83
C ARG A 174 20.94 -19.36 -20.63
N ARG A 175 21.27 -18.41 -21.50
CA ARG A 175 22.50 -17.60 -21.36
C ARG A 175 22.52 -16.82 -20.06
N ASP A 176 21.38 -16.26 -19.66
CA ASP A 176 21.24 -15.56 -18.38
C ASP A 176 21.37 -16.51 -17.17
N ALA A 177 20.79 -17.71 -17.27
CA ALA A 177 20.96 -18.77 -16.26
C ALA A 177 22.43 -19.21 -16.13
N ASP A 178 23.15 -19.32 -17.24
CA ASP A 178 24.57 -19.64 -17.27
C ASP A 178 25.41 -18.50 -16.67
N ALA A 179 25.10 -17.25 -17.01
CA ALA A 179 25.80 -16.06 -16.52
C ALA A 179 25.64 -15.86 -15.01
N LYS A 180 24.48 -16.20 -14.45
CA LYS A 180 24.22 -16.18 -12.99
C LYS A 180 24.89 -17.34 -12.24
N ALA A 181 25.64 -18.21 -12.94
CA ALA A 181 26.52 -19.22 -12.37
C ALA A 181 25.87 -20.14 -11.31
N LEU A 182 24.55 -20.36 -11.39
CA LEU A 182 23.83 -21.37 -10.59
C LEU A 182 23.95 -22.78 -11.21
N GLY A 183 24.98 -23.02 -12.02
CA GLY A 183 25.29 -24.27 -12.69
C GLY A 183 26.76 -24.65 -12.52
N GLY A 184 27.06 -25.44 -11.48
CA GLY A 184 28.37 -25.97 -11.10
C GLY A 184 28.36 -26.50 -9.65
N GLU A 185 29.53 -26.70 -9.03
CA GLU A 185 29.70 -26.89 -7.56
C GLU A 185 29.35 -25.61 -6.76
N THR A 186 28.42 -24.80 -7.26
CA THR A 186 28.00 -23.56 -6.62
C THR A 186 27.27 -23.89 -5.32
N SER A 187 27.70 -23.28 -4.22
CA SER A 187 27.02 -23.42 -2.92
C SER A 187 25.54 -23.08 -3.09
N VAL A 188 24.65 -23.93 -2.55
CA VAL A 188 23.20 -23.66 -2.52
C VAL A 188 22.88 -22.30 -1.89
N LEU A 189 23.77 -21.77 -1.04
CA LEU A 189 23.65 -20.44 -0.44
C LEU A 189 23.69 -19.30 -1.46
N ALA A 190 24.20 -19.51 -2.68
CA ALA A 190 24.17 -18.50 -3.74
C ALA A 190 22.74 -18.06 -4.09
N PHE A 191 21.73 -18.91 -3.87
CA PHE A 191 20.32 -18.55 -4.08
C PHE A 191 19.84 -17.40 -3.18
N LEU A 192 20.52 -17.13 -2.06
CA LEU A 192 20.20 -15.98 -1.20
C LEU A 192 20.35 -14.63 -1.94
N GLN A 193 21.26 -14.54 -2.90
CA GLN A 193 21.49 -13.33 -3.70
C GLN A 193 20.61 -13.24 -4.94
N LEU A 194 20.04 -14.36 -5.40
CA LEU A 194 19.26 -14.44 -6.63
C LEU A 194 18.14 -13.38 -6.72
N PRO A 195 17.34 -13.08 -5.67
CA PRO A 195 16.31 -12.04 -5.75
C PRO A 195 16.85 -10.67 -6.19
N PHE A 196 18.07 -10.31 -5.78
CA PHE A 196 18.72 -9.06 -6.17
C PHE A 196 19.20 -9.12 -7.63
N GLU A 197 19.78 -10.25 -8.04
CA GLU A 197 20.23 -10.46 -9.43
C GLU A 197 19.08 -10.51 -10.45
N LEU A 198 17.90 -10.93 -10.00
CA LEU A 198 16.66 -10.88 -10.77
C LEU A 198 16.10 -9.46 -10.91
N GLY A 199 16.66 -8.48 -10.20
CA GLY A 199 16.13 -7.12 -10.13
C GLY A 199 14.74 -7.07 -9.49
N LEU A 200 14.47 -7.97 -8.52
CA LEU A 200 13.19 -8.01 -7.83
C LEU A 200 13.00 -6.78 -6.94
N TRP A 201 14.05 -6.39 -6.23
CA TRP A 201 14.04 -5.29 -5.27
C TRP A 201 14.66 -4.05 -5.88
N LEU A 202 13.82 -3.05 -6.15
CA LEU A 202 14.23 -1.82 -6.81
C LEU A 202 14.56 -0.72 -5.80
N SER A 203 15.47 0.18 -6.16
CA SER A 203 15.62 1.42 -5.41
C SER A 203 14.37 2.28 -5.57
N TRP A 204 13.99 3.02 -4.54
CA TRP A 204 12.82 3.90 -4.62
C TRP A 204 13.04 5.13 -5.49
N GLY A 205 14.30 5.44 -5.84
CA GLY A 205 14.60 6.35 -6.95
C GLY A 205 14.04 5.83 -8.27
N LEU A 206 14.30 4.56 -8.61
CA LEU A 206 13.78 3.94 -9.84
C LEU A 206 12.26 3.75 -9.80
N VAL A 207 11.68 3.48 -8.63
CA VAL A 207 10.21 3.44 -8.46
C VAL A 207 9.59 4.79 -8.80
N ARG A 208 10.18 5.89 -8.32
CA ARG A 208 9.71 7.25 -8.62
C ARG A 208 9.85 7.59 -10.10
N GLU A 209 11.00 7.29 -10.70
CA GLU A 209 11.20 7.49 -12.15
C GLU A 209 10.21 6.66 -12.98
N GLY A 210 9.98 5.40 -12.60
CA GLY A 210 9.02 4.52 -13.25
C GLY A 210 7.59 5.03 -13.15
N ARG A 211 7.19 5.55 -11.98
CA ARG A 211 5.91 6.22 -11.78
C ARG A 211 5.80 7.49 -12.63
N ASP A 212 6.81 8.35 -12.61
CA ASP A 212 6.83 9.59 -13.42
C ASP A 212 6.70 9.29 -14.93
N LEU A 213 7.30 8.19 -15.40
CA LEU A 213 7.15 7.72 -16.78
C LEU A 213 5.72 7.22 -17.08
N GLU A 214 5.06 6.53 -16.15
CA GLU A 214 3.66 6.12 -16.30
C GLU A 214 2.74 7.34 -16.38
N ASP A 215 3.03 8.38 -15.59
CA ASP A 215 2.30 9.65 -15.57
C ASP A 215 2.50 10.44 -16.88
N ALA A 216 3.73 10.47 -17.38
CA ALA A 216 4.11 11.17 -18.61
C ALA A 216 3.55 10.49 -19.88
N ARG A 217 3.24 9.19 -19.83
CA ARG A 217 2.63 8.48 -20.96
C ARG A 217 1.20 8.96 -21.16
N THR A 218 1.06 9.82 -22.17
CA THR A 218 -0.10 10.67 -22.46
C THR A 218 -1.39 9.91 -22.74
N PHE A 219 -1.35 8.60 -23.00
CA PHE A 219 -2.58 7.84 -23.28
C PHE A 219 -3.15 7.18 -22.04
N THR A 220 -2.32 6.50 -21.24
CA THR A 220 -2.79 5.77 -20.04
C THR A 220 -3.24 6.73 -18.94
N SER A 221 -2.62 7.90 -18.80
CA SER A 221 -3.02 8.89 -17.80
C SER A 221 -4.32 9.64 -18.13
N LEU A 222 -4.84 9.53 -19.37
CA LEU A 222 -6.11 10.16 -19.77
C LEU A 222 -7.35 9.36 -19.36
N PHE A 223 -7.19 8.10 -18.95
CA PHE A 223 -8.30 7.23 -18.57
C PHE A 223 -8.23 6.91 -17.08
N SER A 224 -9.38 6.91 -16.41
CA SER A 224 -9.50 6.40 -15.05
C SER A 224 -9.27 4.89 -15.03
N HIS A 225 -8.47 4.41 -14.07
CA HIS A 225 -8.16 2.99 -13.91
C HIS A 225 -8.86 2.45 -12.67
N THR A 226 -9.90 1.64 -12.87
CA THR A 226 -10.52 0.86 -11.80
C THR A 226 -10.06 -0.58 -11.92
N GLN A 227 -9.38 -1.08 -10.89
CA GLN A 227 -8.98 -2.49 -10.81
C GLN A 227 -10.02 -3.27 -10.02
N LEU A 228 -10.51 -4.35 -10.63
CA LEU A 228 -11.43 -5.28 -10.02
C LEU A 228 -10.68 -6.54 -9.61
N GLU A 229 -10.95 -7.03 -8.40
CA GLU A 229 -10.58 -8.37 -8.00
C GLU A 229 -11.50 -9.39 -8.68
N ALA A 230 -11.14 -10.67 -8.59
CA ALA A 230 -11.91 -11.73 -9.24
C ALA A 230 -13.34 -11.88 -8.70
N ASP A 231 -13.58 -11.44 -7.47
CA ASP A 231 -14.91 -11.38 -6.86
C ASP A 231 -15.68 -10.09 -7.22
N GLY A 232 -15.04 -9.12 -7.88
CA GLY A 232 -15.65 -7.86 -8.35
C GLY A 232 -15.51 -6.71 -7.39
N ARG A 233 -14.81 -6.92 -6.27
CA ARG A 233 -14.44 -5.82 -5.40
C ARG A 233 -13.47 -4.90 -6.12
N VAL A 234 -13.67 -3.60 -5.98
CA VAL A 234 -12.72 -2.61 -6.48
C VAL A 234 -11.54 -2.52 -5.52
N GLN A 235 -10.32 -2.64 -6.05
CA GLN A 235 -9.11 -2.39 -5.27
C GLN A 235 -8.96 -0.90 -4.96
N PRO A 236 -8.35 -0.54 -3.81
CA PRO A 236 -8.09 0.85 -3.45
C PRO A 236 -7.36 1.61 -4.57
N GLU A 237 -7.92 2.72 -5.04
CA GLU A 237 -7.33 3.56 -6.08
C GLU A 237 -6.38 4.61 -5.44
N PRO A 238 -5.12 4.72 -5.89
CA PRO A 238 -4.15 5.68 -5.38
C PRO A 238 -4.59 7.14 -5.48
N ASP A 239 -5.45 7.47 -6.45
CA ASP A 239 -5.95 8.83 -6.67
C ASP A 239 -7.15 9.15 -5.77
N ARG A 240 -7.57 8.21 -4.91
CA ARG A 240 -8.69 8.34 -3.97
C ARG A 240 -8.26 8.24 -2.50
N VAL A 241 -6.98 8.46 -2.20
CA VAL A 241 -6.48 8.53 -0.82
C VAL A 241 -7.14 9.71 -0.09
N ARG A 242 -7.38 9.55 1.23
CA ARG A 242 -8.03 10.58 2.06
C ARG A 242 -7.29 11.93 2.03
N TYR A 243 -5.98 11.89 1.94
CA TYR A 243 -5.10 13.05 2.01
C TYR A 243 -4.33 13.19 0.68
N PRO A 244 -4.46 14.33 -0.03
CA PRO A 244 -3.80 14.52 -1.32
C PRO A 244 -2.27 14.39 -1.30
N GLU A 245 -1.64 14.67 -0.15
CA GLU A 245 -0.20 14.47 0.06
C GLU A 245 0.24 13.01 -0.07
N ASP A 246 -0.67 12.04 0.11
CA ASP A 246 -0.37 10.61 0.05
C ASP A 246 -0.51 10.01 -1.36
N PHE A 247 -1.04 10.77 -2.34
CA PHE A 247 -1.27 10.27 -3.71
C PHE A 247 0.02 9.74 -4.35
N ALA A 248 1.12 10.49 -4.24
CA ALA A 248 2.39 10.09 -4.80
C ALA A 248 2.86 8.75 -4.22
N ARG A 249 2.76 8.60 -2.89
CA ARG A 249 3.17 7.38 -2.18
C ARG A 249 2.32 6.18 -2.58
N ALA A 250 0.99 6.33 -2.63
CA ALA A 250 0.09 5.24 -3.03
C ALA A 250 0.36 4.76 -4.48
N ARG A 251 0.69 5.69 -5.39
CA ARG A 251 1.05 5.37 -6.78
C ARG A 251 2.40 4.68 -6.87
N GLU A 252 3.39 5.13 -6.12
CA GLU A 252 4.71 4.48 -6.03
C GLU A 252 4.60 3.05 -5.50
N ILE A 253 3.83 2.82 -4.43
CA ILE A 253 3.53 1.49 -3.89
C ILE A 253 2.91 0.59 -4.97
N ARG A 254 1.87 1.09 -5.65
CA ARG A 254 1.19 0.35 -6.72
C ARG A 254 2.16 -0.02 -7.84
N TRP A 255 3.00 0.92 -8.26
CA TRP A 255 3.97 0.70 -9.31
C TRP A 255 5.02 -0.35 -8.90
N ALA A 256 5.62 -0.19 -7.72
CA ALA A 256 6.61 -1.13 -7.17
C ALA A 256 6.02 -2.54 -7.05
N SER A 257 4.80 -2.64 -6.53
CA SER A 257 4.09 -3.91 -6.38
C SER A 257 3.79 -4.59 -7.72
N LYS A 258 3.27 -3.84 -8.71
CA LYS A 258 3.05 -4.33 -10.09
C LYS A 258 4.36 -4.80 -10.72
N ARG A 259 5.45 -4.07 -10.49
CA ARG A 259 6.76 -4.42 -11.02
C ARG A 259 7.28 -5.71 -10.39
N ALA A 260 7.15 -5.87 -9.07
CA ALA A 260 7.55 -7.08 -8.36
C ALA A 260 6.78 -8.34 -8.81
N ILE A 261 5.45 -8.25 -8.95
CA ILE A 261 4.64 -9.40 -9.40
C ILE A 261 4.93 -9.79 -10.85
N MET A 262 5.22 -8.81 -11.72
CA MET A 262 5.66 -9.06 -13.09
C MET A 262 7.06 -9.68 -13.13
N THR A 263 8.01 -9.15 -12.34
CA THR A 263 9.35 -9.73 -12.22
C THR A 263 9.25 -11.18 -11.78
N ALA A 264 8.50 -11.48 -10.72
CA ALA A 264 8.31 -12.85 -10.25
C ALA A 264 7.78 -13.79 -11.36
N GLY A 265 6.79 -13.34 -12.14
CA GLY A 265 6.25 -14.12 -13.26
C GLY A 265 7.27 -14.38 -14.38
N ILE A 266 8.09 -13.38 -14.74
CA ILE A 266 9.14 -13.55 -15.76
C ILE A 266 10.28 -14.42 -15.22
N SER A 267 10.63 -14.27 -13.93
CA SER A 267 11.68 -15.04 -13.26
C SER A 267 11.40 -16.53 -13.26
N GLU A 268 10.14 -16.97 -13.37
CA GLU A 268 9.81 -18.39 -13.50
C GLU A 268 10.48 -19.07 -14.70
N LEU A 269 10.71 -18.34 -15.80
CA LEU A 269 11.43 -18.88 -16.95
C LEU A 269 12.87 -19.24 -16.57
N LEU A 270 13.51 -18.41 -15.75
CA LEU A 270 14.86 -18.65 -15.25
C LEU A 270 14.87 -19.75 -14.17
N LEU A 271 13.92 -19.71 -13.24
CA LEU A 271 13.79 -20.72 -12.20
C LEU A 271 13.52 -22.11 -12.79
N ASP A 272 12.77 -22.20 -13.88
CA ASP A 272 12.56 -23.45 -14.62
C ASP A 272 13.85 -24.03 -15.20
N GLU A 273 14.77 -23.19 -15.70
CA GLU A 273 16.10 -23.64 -16.12
C GLU A 273 16.93 -24.15 -14.93
N PHE A 274 16.84 -23.54 -13.75
CA PHE A 274 17.49 -24.06 -12.54
C PHE A 274 16.85 -25.36 -12.04
N ARG A 275 15.53 -25.53 -12.17
CA ARG A 275 14.82 -26.78 -11.86
C ARG A 275 15.31 -27.91 -12.77
N LYS A 276 15.42 -27.67 -14.09
CA LYS A 276 15.95 -28.65 -15.06
C LYS A 276 17.38 -29.10 -14.75
N ARG A 277 18.19 -28.21 -14.17
CA ARG A 277 19.57 -28.50 -13.73
C ARG A 277 19.63 -29.22 -12.38
N GLY A 278 18.51 -29.36 -11.67
CA GLY A 278 18.43 -29.97 -10.35
C GLY A 278 18.99 -29.10 -9.21
N SER A 279 19.29 -27.83 -9.46
CA SER A 279 19.81 -26.92 -8.42
C SER A 279 18.68 -26.24 -7.66
N TRP A 280 17.56 -25.91 -8.30
CA TRP A 280 16.38 -25.32 -7.67
C TRP A 280 15.38 -26.40 -7.23
N THR A 281 15.59 -26.97 -6.05
CA THR A 281 14.75 -28.03 -5.48
C THR A 281 14.33 -27.69 -4.05
N ALA A 282 13.21 -28.24 -3.58
CA ALA A 282 12.74 -28.01 -2.21
C ALA A 282 13.78 -28.42 -1.14
N PRO A 283 14.51 -29.56 -1.27
CA PRO A 283 15.59 -29.89 -0.35
C PRO A 283 16.73 -28.85 -0.32
N ASN A 284 17.14 -28.34 -1.49
CA ASN A 284 18.20 -27.33 -1.56
C ASN A 284 17.73 -26.00 -0.94
N LEU A 285 16.53 -25.54 -1.26
CA LEU A 285 15.95 -24.33 -0.67
C LEU A 285 15.75 -24.47 0.84
N THR A 286 15.33 -25.63 1.32
CA THR A 286 15.21 -25.91 2.76
C THR A 286 16.58 -25.86 3.43
N THR A 287 17.61 -26.43 2.80
CA THR A 287 19.00 -26.35 3.29
C THR A 287 19.48 -24.90 3.39
N VAL A 288 19.16 -24.06 2.41
CA VAL A 288 19.44 -22.63 2.47
C VAL A 288 18.77 -21.99 3.68
N LEU A 289 17.49 -22.29 3.91
CA LEU A 289 16.77 -21.73 5.06
C LEU A 289 17.28 -22.23 6.41
N ALA A 290 17.75 -23.48 6.49
CA ALA A 290 18.29 -24.05 7.71
C ALA A 290 19.59 -23.36 8.17
N ASN A 291 20.35 -22.75 7.24
CA ASN A 291 21.50 -21.91 7.58
C ASN A 291 21.11 -20.56 8.19
N ILE A 292 19.83 -20.16 8.08
CA ILE A 292 19.28 -18.96 8.68
C ILE A 292 18.72 -19.30 10.06
N ASP A 293 17.73 -20.21 10.09
CA ASP A 293 17.03 -20.69 11.28
C ASP A 293 16.42 -22.07 10.97
N GLU A 294 16.77 -23.09 11.76
CA GLU A 294 16.31 -24.47 11.55
C GLU A 294 14.77 -24.56 11.64
N SER A 295 14.17 -23.84 12.57
CA SER A 295 12.73 -23.92 12.79
C SER A 295 11.91 -23.19 11.72
N LEU A 296 12.46 -22.13 11.10
CA LEU A 296 11.94 -21.51 9.88
C LEU A 296 12.02 -22.51 8.71
N ALA A 297 13.14 -23.19 8.55
CA ALA A 297 13.33 -24.17 7.48
C ALA A 297 12.31 -25.31 7.59
N ASP A 298 12.14 -25.89 8.78
CA ASP A 298 11.16 -26.94 9.04
C ASP A 298 9.73 -26.51 8.70
N ALA A 299 9.36 -25.29 9.10
CA ALA A 299 8.02 -24.76 8.84
C ALA A 299 7.79 -24.41 7.36
N ALA A 300 8.85 -24.00 6.63
CA ALA A 300 8.78 -23.67 5.22
C ALA A 300 8.87 -24.89 4.30
N ALA A 301 9.53 -25.97 4.73
CA ALA A 301 9.82 -27.15 3.91
C ALA A 301 8.58 -27.77 3.24
N PRO A 302 7.45 -28.01 3.93
CA PRO A 302 6.23 -28.49 3.27
C PRO A 302 5.74 -27.54 2.18
N GLY A 303 5.84 -26.23 2.39
CA GLY A 303 5.45 -25.22 1.39
C GLY A 303 6.36 -25.22 0.18
N LEU A 304 7.67 -25.39 0.38
CA LEU A 304 8.66 -25.51 -0.70
C LEU A 304 8.44 -26.77 -1.54
N VAL A 305 8.12 -27.91 -0.91
CA VAL A 305 7.79 -29.15 -1.61
C VAL A 305 6.54 -28.98 -2.48
N ARG A 306 5.50 -28.32 -1.96
CA ARG A 306 4.29 -28.01 -2.74
C ARG A 306 4.56 -27.04 -3.88
N TYR A 307 5.41 -26.03 -3.65
CA TYR A 307 5.82 -25.08 -4.66
C TYR A 307 6.54 -25.76 -5.83
N GLU A 308 7.50 -26.65 -5.53
CA GLU A 308 8.21 -27.43 -6.53
C GLU A 308 7.27 -28.35 -7.33
N ALA A 309 6.27 -28.94 -6.66
CA ALA A 309 5.26 -29.78 -7.31
C ALA A 309 4.21 -29.00 -8.12
N GLY A 310 4.24 -27.66 -8.13
CA GLY A 310 3.25 -26.82 -8.78
C GLY A 310 1.92 -26.68 -8.02
N ASP A 311 1.83 -27.20 -6.79
CA ASP A 311 0.69 -26.98 -5.89
C ASP A 311 0.82 -25.60 -5.21
N VAL A 312 0.65 -24.56 -6.02
CA VAL A 312 0.90 -23.16 -5.64
C VAL A 312 -0.05 -22.65 -4.56
N TRP A 313 -1.25 -23.22 -4.47
CA TRP A 313 -2.23 -22.86 -3.44
C TRP A 313 -1.77 -23.32 -2.06
N ALA A 314 -1.42 -24.59 -1.92
CA ALA A 314 -0.89 -25.11 -0.66
C ALA A 314 0.44 -24.43 -0.32
N ALA A 315 1.31 -24.22 -1.32
CA ALA A 315 2.58 -23.52 -1.14
C ALA A 315 2.37 -22.11 -0.58
N LEU A 316 1.51 -21.29 -1.19
CA LEU A 316 1.25 -19.91 -0.78
C LEU A 316 0.75 -19.83 0.67
N HIS A 317 -0.21 -20.67 1.05
CA HIS A 317 -0.78 -20.66 2.40
C HIS A 317 0.22 -21.11 3.48
N ILE A 318 1.21 -21.93 3.11
CA ILE A 318 2.28 -22.34 4.03
C ILE A 318 3.37 -21.26 4.10
N LEU A 319 3.80 -20.74 2.94
CA LEU A 319 4.98 -19.88 2.81
C LEU A 319 4.71 -18.41 3.19
N ALA A 320 3.52 -17.86 2.92
CA ALA A 320 3.23 -16.46 3.22
C ALA A 320 3.39 -16.11 4.72
N PRO A 321 2.90 -16.92 5.68
CA PRO A 321 3.19 -16.72 7.11
C PRO A 321 4.68 -16.88 7.45
N GLN A 322 5.45 -17.68 6.70
CA GLN A 322 6.88 -17.85 6.96
C GLN A 322 7.69 -16.60 6.60
N VAL A 323 7.21 -15.74 5.70
CA VAL A 323 7.87 -14.44 5.44
C VAL A 323 7.88 -13.59 6.71
N GLU A 324 6.75 -13.50 7.42
CA GLU A 324 6.68 -12.80 8.70
C GLU A 324 7.56 -13.46 9.78
N ARG A 325 7.67 -14.79 9.75
CA ARG A 325 8.58 -15.53 10.63
C ARG A 325 10.06 -15.22 10.33
N ALA A 326 10.47 -15.20 9.06
CA ALA A 326 11.83 -14.84 8.66
C ALA A 326 12.17 -13.40 9.06
N LEU A 327 11.20 -12.48 8.97
CA LEU A 327 11.33 -11.11 9.48
C LEU A 327 11.55 -11.07 11.00
N ARG A 328 10.89 -11.95 11.76
CA ARG A 328 11.16 -12.10 13.20
C ARG A 328 12.56 -12.63 13.48
N VAL A 329 13.07 -13.57 12.67
CA VAL A 329 14.45 -14.06 12.80
C VAL A 329 15.43 -12.90 12.61
N LEU A 330 15.25 -12.09 11.56
CA LEU A 330 16.06 -10.89 11.34
C LEU A 330 15.93 -9.89 12.48
N ALA A 331 14.72 -9.59 12.94
CA ALA A 331 14.48 -8.69 14.05
C ALA A 331 15.20 -9.14 15.33
N SER A 332 15.16 -10.43 15.65
CA SER A 332 15.92 -10.98 16.78
C SER A 332 17.43 -10.87 16.59
N GLU A 333 17.94 -11.07 15.38
CA GLU A 333 19.37 -10.93 15.07
C GLU A 333 19.88 -9.51 15.34
N VAL A 334 19.07 -8.50 15.00
CA VAL A 334 19.42 -7.08 15.17
C VAL A 334 18.93 -6.48 16.49
N GLY A 335 18.45 -7.31 17.41
CA GLY A 335 18.02 -6.88 18.75
C GLY A 335 16.69 -6.13 18.80
N ALA A 336 15.91 -6.12 17.71
CA ALA A 336 14.58 -5.53 17.68
C ALA A 336 13.56 -6.36 18.47
N ARG A 337 12.56 -5.67 19.02
CA ARG A 337 11.47 -6.30 19.78
C ARG A 337 10.55 -7.10 18.86
N THR A 338 10.51 -8.42 19.06
CA THR A 338 9.61 -9.32 18.29
C THR A 338 8.28 -9.59 18.98
N GLN A 339 8.17 -9.31 20.28
CA GLN A 339 6.97 -9.56 21.08
C GLN A 339 6.56 -8.34 21.88
N SER A 340 5.28 -7.99 21.86
CA SER A 340 4.70 -6.98 22.76
C SER A 340 4.06 -7.65 23.98
N TYR A 341 4.07 -6.94 25.11
CA TYR A 341 3.35 -7.37 26.32
C TYR A 341 2.34 -6.29 26.68
N THR A 342 1.11 -6.71 26.88
CA THR A 342 0.02 -5.84 27.32
C THR A 342 -0.54 -6.40 28.63
N PRO A 343 -0.66 -5.60 29.70
CA PRO A 343 -1.28 -6.04 30.95
C PRO A 343 -2.65 -6.65 30.68
N HIS A 344 -2.97 -7.79 31.31
CA HIS A 344 -4.19 -8.58 31.13
C HIS A 344 -4.36 -9.30 29.78
N GLU A 345 -3.59 -8.95 28.76
CA GLU A 345 -3.65 -9.54 27.42
C GLU A 345 -2.47 -10.47 27.08
N GLY A 346 -1.43 -10.46 27.93
CA GLY A 346 -0.26 -11.32 27.83
C GLY A 346 0.74 -10.88 26.76
N THR A 347 1.63 -11.80 26.41
CA THR A 347 2.64 -11.60 25.37
C THR A 347 2.05 -11.96 24.00
N ARG A 348 2.21 -11.08 23.02
CA ARG A 348 1.76 -11.26 21.64
C ARG A 348 2.90 -10.99 20.68
N TRP A 349 2.87 -11.63 19.52
CA TRP A 349 3.80 -11.28 18.44
C TRP A 349 3.52 -9.88 17.94
N VAL A 350 4.58 -9.13 17.67
CA VAL A 350 4.50 -7.85 16.97
C VAL A 350 4.11 -8.13 15.51
N SER A 351 3.25 -7.26 14.95
CA SER A 351 2.78 -7.40 13.57
C SER A 351 3.91 -7.21 12.55
N MET A 352 3.76 -7.75 11.34
CA MET A 352 4.72 -7.53 10.25
C MET A 352 4.98 -6.04 9.98
N ASN A 353 3.95 -5.19 10.06
CA ASN A 353 4.08 -3.75 9.87
C ASN A 353 5.01 -3.15 10.93
N ALA A 354 4.73 -3.44 12.20
CA ALA A 354 5.53 -2.93 13.30
C ALA A 354 6.97 -3.49 13.33
N LEU A 355 7.21 -4.70 12.78
CA LEU A 355 8.57 -5.21 12.57
C LEU A 355 9.33 -4.39 11.52
N LEU A 356 8.68 -4.05 10.40
CA LEU A 356 9.28 -3.23 9.34
C LEU A 356 9.40 -1.75 9.71
N GLU A 357 8.63 -1.26 10.68
CA GLU A 357 8.79 0.08 11.26
C GLU A 357 9.90 0.17 12.30
N ALA A 358 10.39 -0.95 12.85
CA ALA A 358 11.45 -0.97 13.84
C ALA A 358 12.77 -0.41 13.25
N PRO A 359 13.39 0.61 13.86
CA PRO A 359 14.60 1.24 13.30
C PRO A 359 15.75 0.27 13.06
N GLU A 360 15.92 -0.74 13.91
CA GLU A 360 16.97 -1.75 13.80
C GLU A 360 16.73 -2.65 12.58
N VAL A 361 15.47 -3.06 12.36
CA VAL A 361 15.08 -3.86 11.18
C VAL A 361 15.20 -3.03 9.90
N ARG A 362 14.74 -1.77 9.92
CA ARG A 362 14.92 -0.84 8.79
C ARG A 362 16.39 -0.62 8.45
N GLY A 363 17.23 -0.46 9.47
CA GLY A 363 18.67 -0.32 9.31
C GLY A 363 19.29 -1.55 8.62
N ALA A 364 18.87 -2.75 9.03
CA ALA A 364 19.38 -4.01 8.50
C ALA A 364 18.94 -4.31 7.06
N LEU A 365 17.70 -3.96 6.70
CA LEU A 365 17.18 -4.15 5.35
C LEU A 365 17.62 -3.03 4.40
N GLY A 366 17.84 -1.83 4.92
CA GLY A 366 17.85 -0.61 4.15
C GLY A 366 16.43 -0.17 3.77
N GLU A 367 16.25 1.14 3.60
CA GLU A 367 14.94 1.76 3.37
C GLU A 367 14.27 1.22 2.10
N ASP A 368 15.00 1.11 0.99
CA ASP A 368 14.43 0.66 -0.28
C ASP A 368 13.83 -0.74 -0.18
N LEU A 369 14.56 -1.69 0.42
CA LEU A 369 14.10 -3.07 0.54
C LEU A 369 12.89 -3.18 1.49
N ALA A 370 12.93 -2.48 2.63
CA ALA A 370 11.81 -2.44 3.58
C ALA A 370 10.53 -1.98 2.89
N LEU A 371 10.60 -0.87 2.15
CA LEU A 371 9.45 -0.31 1.43
C LEU A 371 8.96 -1.24 0.29
N ASN A 372 9.86 -1.98 -0.38
CA ASN A 372 9.44 -3.00 -1.36
C ASN A 372 8.67 -4.16 -0.70
N ILE A 373 9.14 -4.64 0.46
CA ILE A 373 8.47 -5.70 1.21
C ILE A 373 7.09 -5.22 1.70
N GLU A 374 6.99 -3.99 2.19
CA GLU A 374 5.71 -3.34 2.53
C GLU A 374 4.75 -3.34 1.32
N ALA A 375 5.22 -2.87 0.16
CA ALA A 375 4.43 -2.80 -1.07
C ALA A 375 3.93 -4.17 -1.56
N VAL A 376 4.67 -5.25 -1.28
CA VAL A 376 4.28 -6.61 -1.68
C VAL A 376 3.34 -7.24 -0.65
N PHE A 377 3.64 -7.16 0.65
CA PHE A 377 2.97 -7.98 1.65
C PHE A 377 1.89 -7.26 2.45
N ILE A 378 1.99 -5.94 2.64
CA ILE A 378 1.21 -5.20 3.65
C ILE A 378 0.30 -4.16 3.00
N GLU A 379 0.84 -3.40 2.05
CA GLU A 379 0.18 -2.19 1.57
C GLU A 379 -1.09 -2.49 0.77
N PRO A 380 -2.23 -1.85 1.08
CA PRO A 380 -3.49 -2.06 0.37
C PRO A 380 -3.46 -1.64 -1.12
N TYR A 381 -2.56 -0.71 -1.48
CA TYR A 381 -2.36 -0.29 -2.87
C TYR A 381 -1.44 -1.22 -3.65
N GLY A 382 -0.81 -2.19 -2.98
CA GLY A 382 0.06 -3.21 -3.55
C GLY A 382 -0.61 -4.59 -3.64
N GLN A 383 0.20 -5.65 -3.60
CA GLN A 383 -0.31 -7.03 -3.74
C GLN A 383 -1.01 -7.50 -2.47
N ASN A 384 -0.67 -6.89 -1.32
CA ASN A 384 -1.28 -7.14 -0.03
C ASN A 384 -1.35 -8.65 0.31
N ILE A 385 -0.29 -9.39 -0.04
CA ILE A 385 -0.30 -10.87 -0.02
C ILE A 385 -0.72 -11.41 1.34
N ARG A 386 -0.23 -10.80 2.43
CA ARG A 386 -0.50 -11.23 3.80
C ARG A 386 -2.01 -11.23 4.10
N ASN A 387 -2.68 -10.12 3.80
CA ASN A 387 -4.11 -9.99 4.06
C ASN A 387 -4.94 -10.79 3.07
N ASN A 388 -4.50 -10.87 1.81
CA ASN A 388 -5.21 -11.65 0.80
C ASN A 388 -5.18 -13.17 1.10
N VAL A 389 -4.07 -13.70 1.62
CA VAL A 389 -4.02 -15.09 2.13
C VAL A 389 -4.93 -15.24 3.35
N ALA A 390 -4.84 -14.34 4.33
CA ALA A 390 -5.62 -14.43 5.57
C ALA A 390 -7.14 -14.33 5.35
N HIS A 391 -7.57 -13.55 4.36
CA HIS A 391 -8.98 -13.39 4.00
C HIS A 391 -9.48 -14.38 2.94
N GLY A 392 -8.60 -15.23 2.37
CA GLY A 392 -8.97 -16.12 1.27
C GLY A 392 -9.37 -15.38 -0.01
N ALA A 393 -8.77 -14.21 -0.26
CA ALA A 393 -9.14 -13.31 -1.36
C ALA A 393 -8.42 -13.58 -2.69
N PHE A 394 -7.45 -14.50 -2.71
CA PHE A 394 -6.84 -14.93 -3.96
C PHE A 394 -7.85 -15.70 -4.82
N ALA A 395 -7.74 -15.59 -6.15
CA ALA A 395 -8.60 -16.30 -7.09
C ALA A 395 -7.82 -16.84 -8.30
N TYR A 396 -8.42 -17.82 -9.00
CA TYR A 396 -7.87 -18.47 -10.19
C TYR A 396 -8.75 -18.23 -11.43
N PRO A 397 -8.18 -18.06 -12.64
CA PRO A 397 -6.76 -17.89 -12.93
C PRO A 397 -6.27 -16.54 -12.40
N GLY A 398 -5.12 -16.51 -11.73
CA GLY A 398 -4.64 -15.28 -11.07
C GLY A 398 -3.19 -15.38 -10.60
N ASN A 399 -2.72 -14.32 -9.93
CA ASN A 399 -1.34 -14.14 -9.50
C ASN A 399 -0.88 -15.09 -8.37
N VAL A 400 -1.57 -16.20 -8.12
CA VAL A 400 -1.25 -17.15 -7.03
C VAL A 400 0.14 -17.74 -7.20
N HIS A 401 0.50 -18.12 -8.44
CA HIS A 401 1.84 -18.62 -8.77
C HIS A 401 2.89 -17.56 -8.44
N ASN A 402 2.74 -16.36 -8.99
CA ASN A 402 3.68 -15.26 -8.77
C ASN A 402 3.76 -14.84 -7.29
N ALA A 403 2.64 -14.90 -6.55
CA ALA A 403 2.62 -14.63 -5.12
C ALA A 403 3.39 -15.70 -4.32
N ALA A 404 3.27 -16.98 -4.69
CA ALA A 404 4.07 -18.06 -4.11
C ALA A 404 5.56 -17.86 -4.43
N THR A 405 5.90 -17.52 -5.69
CA THR A 405 7.26 -17.17 -6.10
C THR A 405 7.81 -16.00 -5.28
N LEU A 406 7.02 -14.93 -5.09
CA LEU A 406 7.41 -13.79 -4.24
C LEU A 406 7.66 -14.22 -2.80
N CYS A 407 6.87 -15.13 -2.23
CA CYS A 407 7.14 -15.66 -0.90
C CYS A 407 8.51 -16.36 -0.84
N VAL A 408 8.82 -17.24 -1.80
CA VAL A 408 10.12 -17.94 -1.87
C VAL A 408 11.27 -16.94 -2.01
N LEU A 409 11.19 -16.02 -2.97
CA LEU A 409 12.24 -15.03 -3.20
C LEU A 409 12.41 -14.07 -2.02
N THR A 410 11.33 -13.72 -1.31
CA THR A 410 11.41 -12.89 -0.09
C THR A 410 12.04 -13.66 1.07
N LEU A 411 11.76 -14.96 1.24
CA LEU A 411 12.43 -15.80 2.24
C LEU A 411 13.95 -15.85 2.00
N LEU A 412 14.38 -16.01 0.74
CA LEU A 412 15.80 -15.97 0.37
C LEU A 412 16.42 -14.59 0.66
N THR A 413 15.68 -13.52 0.38
CA THR A 413 16.12 -12.14 0.62
C THR A 413 16.31 -11.84 2.11
N LEU A 414 15.35 -12.25 2.95
CA LEU A 414 15.46 -12.08 4.40
C LEU A 414 16.57 -12.97 4.97
N GLY A 415 16.76 -14.15 4.40
CA GLY A 415 17.91 -15.00 4.73
C GLY A 415 19.25 -14.35 4.44
N TYR A 416 19.37 -13.71 3.29
CA TYR A 416 20.56 -12.94 2.94
C TYR A 416 20.83 -11.84 3.97
N ALA A 417 19.80 -11.07 4.33
CA ALA A 417 19.92 -10.01 5.34
C ALA A 417 20.40 -10.54 6.69
N VAL A 418 19.85 -11.67 7.17
CA VAL A 418 20.30 -12.31 8.43
C VAL A 418 21.77 -12.71 8.37
N ILE A 419 22.21 -13.35 7.28
CA ILE A 419 23.60 -13.79 7.13
C ILE A 419 24.55 -12.59 7.09
N GLN A 420 24.16 -11.50 6.41
CA GLN A 420 24.95 -10.27 6.39
C GLN A 420 25.12 -9.69 7.80
N GLN A 421 24.04 -9.59 8.59
CA GLN A 421 24.11 -9.08 9.96
C GLN A 421 24.99 -9.96 10.87
N ARG A 422 24.93 -11.28 10.72
CA ARG A 422 25.82 -12.21 11.45
C ARG A 422 27.29 -12.01 11.05
N ALA A 423 27.57 -11.83 9.77
CA ALA A 423 28.93 -11.60 9.27
C ALA A 423 29.50 -10.26 9.76
N GLU A 424 28.70 -9.19 9.74
CA GLU A 424 29.07 -7.87 10.27
C GLU A 424 29.38 -7.94 11.77
N LYS A 425 28.53 -8.63 12.54
CA LYS A 425 28.74 -8.83 13.98
C LYS A 425 30.01 -9.62 14.28
N ALA A 426 30.24 -10.73 13.57
CA ALA A 426 31.46 -11.53 13.74
C ALA A 426 32.72 -10.72 13.42
N LYS A 427 32.67 -9.87 12.39
CA LYS A 427 33.77 -8.97 12.04
C LYS A 427 34.01 -7.92 13.13
N ALA A 428 32.97 -7.31 13.67
CA ALA A 428 33.07 -6.34 14.76
C ALA A 428 33.65 -6.97 16.04
N GLU A 429 33.25 -8.19 16.37
CA GLU A 429 33.80 -8.95 17.51
C GLU A 429 35.30 -9.26 17.33
N GLN A 430 35.72 -9.63 16.12
CA GLN A 430 37.14 -9.86 15.79
C GLN A 430 37.97 -8.58 15.89
N GLU A 431 37.46 -7.45 15.39
CA GLU A 431 38.13 -6.15 15.47
C GLU A 431 38.24 -5.66 16.94
N ALA A 432 37.18 -5.84 17.74
CA ALA A 432 37.21 -5.53 19.16
C ALA A 432 38.24 -6.38 19.91
N ALA A 433 38.29 -7.69 19.65
CA ALA A 433 39.28 -8.59 20.24
C ALA A 433 40.72 -8.18 19.88
N ALA A 434 40.98 -7.82 18.62
CA ALA A 434 42.29 -7.35 18.15
C ALA A 434 42.73 -6.03 18.79
N SER A 435 41.79 -5.15 19.15
CA SER A 435 42.07 -3.87 19.83
C SER A 435 42.36 -3.99 21.33
N SER A 436 42.19 -5.18 21.91
CA SER A 436 42.14 -5.41 23.37
C SER A 436 43.29 -6.23 23.99
N GLY A 437 44.46 -6.40 23.33
CA GLY A 437 45.58 -7.15 23.92
C GLY A 437 46.97 -6.50 23.80
N PRO A 438 47.95 -6.85 24.67
CA PRO A 438 47.87 -7.20 26.09
C PRO A 438 48.27 -6.00 26.99
N GLY A 439 47.59 -5.83 28.12
CA GLY A 439 48.00 -4.88 29.15
C GLY A 439 49.40 -5.22 29.69
N ASP A 440 50.23 -4.19 29.79
CA ASP A 440 51.61 -4.21 30.27
C ASP A 440 51.66 -4.71 31.73
N GLY A 441 51.80 -6.02 31.90
CA GLY A 441 52.00 -6.68 33.18
C GLY A 441 53.43 -6.47 33.67
N ASN A 442 53.76 -5.24 34.05
CA ASN A 442 54.94 -4.97 34.88
C ASN A 442 54.60 -5.32 36.33
N ASP A 443 54.66 -6.62 36.66
CA ASP A 443 54.88 -7.07 38.02
C ASP A 443 56.36 -6.85 38.35
N GLU A 444 56.68 -5.68 38.89
CA GLU A 444 57.95 -5.41 39.57
C GLU A 444 57.96 -6.18 40.92
N PRO A 445 58.98 -7.01 41.21
CA PRO A 445 59.11 -7.64 42.52
C PRO A 445 59.58 -6.61 43.57
N PRO A 446 59.19 -6.75 44.85
CA PRO A 446 59.50 -5.75 45.88
C PRO A 446 61.00 -5.75 46.20
N ALA A 447 61.58 -4.55 46.23
CA ALA A 447 62.98 -4.31 46.54
C ALA A 447 63.33 -4.72 47.99
N GLU A 448 64.39 -5.53 48.11
CA GLU A 448 65.06 -5.80 49.38
C GLU A 448 65.73 -4.52 49.91
N ALA A 449 65.45 -4.18 51.17
CA ALA A 449 66.17 -3.16 51.90
C ALA A 449 67.53 -3.72 52.35
N SER A 450 68.63 -3.15 51.83
CA SER A 450 69.96 -3.32 52.40
C SER A 450 70.47 -1.99 52.94
N GLU A 451 70.66 -1.97 54.26
CA GLU A 451 71.39 -0.97 55.03
C GLU A 451 72.84 -0.83 54.52
N SER A 452 73.28 0.41 54.26
CA SER A 452 74.48 1.06 54.84
C SER A 452 74.84 2.36 54.12
#